data_AF-E6MJI1-F1
#
_entry.id   AF-E6MJI1-F1
#
_cell.length_a   1.000
_cell.length_b   1.000
_cell.length_c   1.000
_cell.angle_alpha   90.00
_cell.angle_beta   90.00
_cell.angle_gamma   90.00
#
_symmetry.space_group_name_H-M   'P 1'
#
loop_
_entity.id
_entity.type
_entity.pdbx_description
1 polymer ?
#
loop_
_entity_poly.entity_id
_entity_poly.type
_entity_poly.pdbx_seq_one_letter_code
_entity_poly.pdbx_strand_id
1 'polypeptide(L)'
;MKKILCMMLAIMLISSTALTGCGNKKGIEKKASSENELQSGKGVNGKLPDIKYNYEAIADAPGGICPQPSVYKDNYSDNMNQWWKNAQKELKKISHKLDEDASDKEIARLFKQLLYIGAYDYEPVEPIERFSYVIFKNDGKDQFTHRKIRENANVNVEIVLDCSGSMAKRINGESMMNIAKSSIGKVLSEMPANANVGVRVFGHKGDNSNTKKEESCNANELIHPIKKLDVQGIESDLASLKPTGWTSISKSIEEGTKDLSKFKGEKEP
;
A
#
# COMPACT_ATOMS: atom_id res chain seq x y z
N MET A 1 22.20 -12.23 -53.77
CA MET A 1 23.52 -11.59 -53.99
C MET A 1 23.96 -11.01 -52.66
N LYS A 2 24.87 -11.69 -51.95
CA LYS A 2 26.29 -11.29 -51.76
C LYS A 2 26.40 -9.97 -50.99
N LYS A 3 26.69 -10.01 -49.69
CA LYS A 3 28.04 -10.09 -49.07
C LYS A 3 28.86 -8.80 -49.28
N ILE A 4 29.25 -8.20 -48.16
CA ILE A 4 30.53 -7.54 -47.77
C ILE A 4 30.19 -6.95 -46.38
N LEU A 5 30.62 -7.41 -45.20
CA LEU A 5 31.83 -8.08 -44.71
C LEU A 5 33.13 -7.43 -45.15
N CYS A 6 33.67 -6.56 -44.30
CA CYS A 6 35.08 -6.48 -43.88
C CYS A 6 35.23 -5.30 -42.89
N MET A 7 36.08 -5.27 -41.86
CA MET A 7 37.03 -6.20 -41.25
C MET A 7 37.84 -5.36 -40.25
N MET A 8 38.05 -5.88 -39.03
CA MET A 8 39.21 -5.68 -38.13
C MET A 8 39.52 -4.26 -37.59
N LEU A 9 39.70 -4.02 -36.28
CA LEU A 9 40.50 -4.69 -35.24
C LEU A 9 42.02 -4.56 -35.48
N ALA A 10 42.62 -3.48 -34.99
CA ALA A 10 44.05 -3.29 -34.72
C ALA A 10 44.17 -2.14 -33.66
N ILE A 11 44.39 -2.40 -32.37
CA ILE A 11 45.64 -2.80 -31.68
C ILE A 11 46.59 -1.60 -31.42
N MET A 12 46.72 -1.32 -30.10
CA MET A 12 47.86 -0.79 -29.33
C MET A 12 48.30 0.67 -29.39
N LEU A 13 48.53 1.20 -28.18
CA LEU A 13 49.76 1.80 -27.62
C LEU A 13 49.31 2.88 -26.60
N ILE A 14 49.77 3.04 -25.37
CA ILE A 14 50.87 2.47 -24.60
C ILE A 14 50.54 2.66 -23.11
N SER A 15 51.05 1.71 -22.32
CA SER A 15 51.20 1.69 -20.88
C SER A 15 51.87 2.92 -20.26
N SER A 16 51.42 3.30 -19.06
CA SER A 16 52.34 3.73 -18.01
C SER A 16 51.85 3.21 -16.66
N THR A 17 52.43 2.09 -16.24
CA THR A 17 52.43 1.58 -14.87
C THR A 17 53.37 2.43 -14.02
N ALA A 18 52.85 2.93 -12.89
CA ALA A 18 53.65 3.19 -11.71
C ALA A 18 53.05 2.40 -10.54
N LEU A 19 53.78 1.40 -10.04
CA LEU A 19 53.68 0.91 -8.67
C LEU A 19 53.98 2.10 -7.73
N THR A 20 53.43 2.28 -6.54
CA THR A 20 53.30 1.34 -5.42
C THR A 20 52.42 2.01 -4.35
N GLY A 21 51.61 1.25 -3.61
CA GLY A 21 50.95 1.75 -2.40
C GLY A 21 49.80 0.87 -1.92
N CYS A 22 50.10 -0.15 -1.12
CA CYS A 22 49.08 -0.88 -0.35
C CYS A 22 48.37 0.07 0.61
N GLY A 23 47.09 0.30 0.37
CA GLY A 23 46.19 1.02 1.27
C GLY A 23 44.76 0.74 0.82
N ASN A 24 44.05 -0.04 1.62
CA ASN A 24 42.66 -0.44 1.42
C ASN A 24 41.78 0.79 1.11
N LYS A 25 41.50 1.07 -0.16
CA LYS A 25 40.52 2.06 -0.59
C LYS A 25 39.22 1.35 -0.90
N LYS A 26 38.26 1.49 0.03
CA LYS A 26 36.83 1.34 -0.25
C LYS A 26 36.54 2.08 -1.56
N GLY A 27 36.03 1.34 -2.55
CA GLY A 27 35.47 1.94 -3.74
C GLY A 27 34.41 2.94 -3.30
N ILE A 28 34.68 4.21 -3.54
CA ILE A 28 33.65 5.23 -3.53
C ILE A 28 32.81 4.90 -4.76
N GLU A 29 31.71 4.20 -4.53
CA GLU A 29 30.63 4.11 -5.49
C GLU A 29 30.28 5.54 -5.90
N LYS A 30 30.36 5.79 -7.21
CA LYS A 30 29.79 7.00 -7.80
C LYS A 30 28.34 7.05 -7.37
N LYS A 31 28.03 8.03 -6.52
CA LYS A 31 26.67 8.42 -6.11
C LYS A 31 25.82 8.50 -7.38
N ALA A 32 24.98 7.50 -7.60
CA ALA A 32 24.01 7.51 -8.67
C ALA A 32 23.11 8.73 -8.44
N SER A 33 23.02 9.59 -9.45
CA SER A 33 22.02 10.65 -9.56
C SER A 33 20.65 10.04 -9.21
N SER A 34 19.90 10.69 -8.31
CA SER A 34 18.61 10.18 -7.88
C SER A 34 17.67 10.07 -9.08
N GLU A 35 16.84 9.03 -9.14
CA GLU A 35 15.87 8.82 -10.23
C GLU A 35 14.98 10.05 -10.50
N ASN A 36 14.79 10.88 -9.48
CA ASN A 36 14.14 12.20 -9.55
C ASN A 36 14.81 13.17 -10.55
N GLU A 37 16.13 13.14 -10.72
CA GLU A 37 16.85 14.00 -11.69
C GLU A 37 16.72 13.48 -13.13
N LEU A 38 16.51 12.17 -13.31
CA LEU A 38 16.38 11.53 -14.63
C LEU A 38 14.99 11.69 -15.26
N GLN A 39 13.94 11.86 -14.45
CA GLN A 39 12.55 11.99 -14.93
C GLN A 39 12.05 13.44 -15.05
N SER A 40 12.51 14.35 -14.18
CA SER A 40 11.99 15.72 -14.09
C SER A 40 12.41 16.67 -15.24
N GLY A 41 13.39 16.28 -16.07
CA GLY A 41 14.01 17.16 -17.06
C GLY A 41 13.33 17.27 -18.44
N LYS A 42 12.34 16.43 -18.77
CA LYS A 42 11.75 16.37 -20.13
C LYS A 42 10.38 17.05 -20.28
N GLY A 43 9.80 17.52 -19.18
CA GLY A 43 8.50 18.21 -19.15
C GLY A 43 7.30 17.30 -19.45
N VAL A 44 6.08 17.80 -19.20
CA VAL A 44 4.83 17.01 -19.31
C VAL A 44 4.58 16.40 -20.71
N ASN A 45 5.16 16.96 -21.78
CA ASN A 45 5.03 16.42 -23.14
C ASN A 45 6.17 15.46 -23.55
N GLY A 46 7.12 15.21 -22.65
CA GLY A 46 8.29 14.37 -22.89
C GLY A 46 7.99 12.88 -23.02
N LYS A 47 9.05 12.07 -23.04
CA LYS A 47 8.94 10.61 -22.98
C LYS A 47 8.63 10.19 -21.55
N LEU A 48 7.41 9.69 -21.33
CA LEU A 48 6.92 9.22 -20.03
C LEU A 48 7.08 7.70 -19.91
N PRO A 49 7.39 7.18 -18.70
CA PRO A 49 7.52 5.74 -18.49
C PRO A 49 6.21 4.99 -18.73
N ASP A 50 6.32 3.70 -19.00
CA ASP A 50 5.16 2.82 -19.03
C ASP A 50 4.69 2.50 -17.61
N ILE A 51 3.37 2.41 -17.45
CA ILE A 51 2.74 2.14 -16.15
C ILE A 51 2.70 0.63 -15.96
N LYS A 52 3.22 0.17 -14.83
CA LYS A 52 3.11 -1.22 -14.39
C LYS A 52 2.10 -1.28 -13.25
N TYR A 53 1.08 -2.12 -13.41
CA TYR A 53 -0.02 -2.27 -12.46
C TYR A 53 0.24 -3.44 -11.49
N ASN A 54 1.37 -3.40 -10.79
CA ASN A 54 1.66 -4.30 -9.68
C ASN A 54 2.08 -3.48 -8.46
N TYR A 55 2.09 -4.11 -7.29
CA TYR A 55 2.32 -3.42 -6.02
C TYR A 55 3.70 -2.78 -5.98
N GLU A 56 4.74 -3.54 -6.35
CA GLU A 56 6.14 -3.09 -6.28
C GLU A 56 6.37 -1.88 -7.16
N ALA A 57 5.86 -1.90 -8.40
CA ALA A 57 6.03 -0.76 -9.30
C ALA A 57 5.22 0.47 -8.92
N ILE A 58 4.15 0.33 -8.11
CA ILE A 58 3.39 1.48 -7.59
C ILE A 58 4.07 2.06 -6.36
N ALA A 59 4.56 1.20 -5.46
CA ALA A 59 5.27 1.61 -4.24
C ALA A 59 6.64 2.24 -4.55
N ASP A 60 7.34 1.75 -5.57
CA ASP A 60 8.63 2.29 -6.01
C ASP A 60 8.48 3.40 -7.08
N ALA A 61 7.25 3.72 -7.50
CA ALA A 61 7.03 4.79 -8.47
C ALA A 61 7.43 6.14 -7.86
N PRO A 62 8.20 6.99 -8.59
CA PRO A 62 8.47 8.33 -8.10
C PRO A 62 7.17 9.14 -8.05
N GLY A 63 7.05 9.98 -7.01
CA GLY A 63 6.00 10.99 -6.96
C GLY A 63 6.02 11.92 -8.19
N GLY A 64 4.87 12.51 -8.49
CA GLY A 64 4.75 13.49 -9.57
C GLY A 64 5.54 14.77 -9.28
N ILE A 65 5.75 15.61 -10.29
CA ILE A 65 6.48 16.88 -10.15
C ILE A 65 5.74 17.92 -9.28
N CYS A 66 4.45 17.69 -9.01
CA CYS A 66 3.60 18.45 -8.10
C CYS A 66 2.87 17.46 -7.18
N PRO A 67 3.56 16.83 -6.21
CA PRO A 67 2.92 15.88 -5.31
C PRO A 67 1.93 16.61 -4.40
N GLN A 68 0.77 16.02 -4.15
CA GLN A 68 -0.24 16.62 -3.29
C GLN A 68 0.29 16.73 -1.85
N PRO A 69 0.11 17.87 -1.16
CA PRO A 69 0.56 18.00 0.22
C PRO A 69 -0.21 17.03 1.13
N SER A 70 0.49 16.48 2.12
CA SER A 70 -0.12 15.65 3.15
C SER A 70 -1.12 16.45 3.99
N VAL A 71 -2.28 15.85 4.27
CA VAL A 71 -3.34 16.42 5.12
C VAL A 71 -2.89 16.66 6.57
N TYR A 72 -1.78 16.05 6.98
CA TYR A 72 -1.22 16.16 8.32
C TYR A 72 -0.15 17.26 8.44
N LYS A 73 0.18 17.98 7.36
CA LYS A 73 1.12 19.11 7.40
C LYS A 73 0.43 20.38 7.88
N ASP A 74 1.15 21.17 8.68
CA ASP A 74 0.75 22.52 9.06
C ASP A 74 0.45 23.37 7.80
N ASN A 75 -0.50 24.30 7.94
CA ASN A 75 -0.95 25.18 6.85
C ASN A 75 -1.42 24.43 5.59
N TYR A 76 -2.06 23.26 5.76
CA TYR A 76 -2.58 22.43 4.66
C TYR A 76 -3.37 23.23 3.62
N SER A 77 -4.25 24.14 4.04
CA SER A 77 -5.04 24.98 3.13
C SER A 77 -4.18 25.85 2.20
N ASP A 78 -3.13 26.48 2.74
CA ASP A 78 -2.22 27.31 1.94
C ASP A 78 -1.34 26.45 1.03
N ASN A 79 -0.87 25.32 1.54
CA ASN A 79 -0.11 24.34 0.75
C ASN A 79 -0.95 23.79 -0.41
N MET A 80 -2.24 23.51 -0.19
CA MET A 80 -3.18 23.08 -1.21
C MET A 80 -3.42 24.16 -2.26
N ASN A 81 -3.57 25.43 -1.83
CA ASN A 81 -3.72 26.56 -2.75
C ASN A 81 -2.49 26.73 -3.65
N GLN A 82 -1.28 26.58 -3.09
CA GLN A 82 -0.04 26.64 -3.87
C GLN A 82 0.10 25.43 -4.80
N TRP A 83 -0.19 24.24 -4.30
CA TRP A 83 -0.20 23.01 -5.09
C TRP A 83 -1.13 23.14 -6.30
N TRP A 84 -2.36 23.63 -6.09
CA TRP A 84 -3.34 23.81 -7.16
C TRP A 84 -2.83 24.77 -8.25
N LYS A 85 -2.21 25.89 -7.87
CA LYS A 85 -1.61 26.84 -8.81
C LYS A 85 -0.50 26.18 -9.65
N ASN A 86 0.34 25.37 -9.02
CA ASN A 86 1.44 24.67 -9.69
C ASN A 86 0.92 23.58 -10.63
N ALA A 87 -0.02 22.75 -10.17
CA ALA A 87 -0.66 21.72 -10.99
C ALA A 87 -1.38 22.34 -12.21
N GLN A 88 -2.13 23.42 -12.03
CA GLN A 88 -2.77 24.14 -13.14
C GLN A 88 -1.77 24.68 -14.17
N LYS A 89 -0.60 25.16 -13.70
CA LYS A 89 0.46 25.64 -14.58
C LYS A 89 1.02 24.52 -15.45
N GLU A 90 1.20 23.32 -14.89
CA GLU A 90 1.69 22.17 -15.65
C GLU A 90 0.63 21.57 -16.57
N LEU A 91 -0.63 21.48 -16.13
CA LEU A 91 -1.75 21.04 -16.95
C LEU A 91 -1.91 21.88 -18.22
N LYS A 92 -1.74 23.21 -18.12
CA LYS A 92 -1.79 24.13 -19.27
C LYS A 92 -0.71 23.87 -20.32
N LYS A 93 0.38 23.18 -19.96
CA LYS A 93 1.45 22.85 -20.91
C LYS A 93 1.14 21.60 -21.73
N ILE A 94 0.11 20.82 -21.38
CA ILE A 94 -0.29 19.65 -22.17
C ILE A 94 -0.75 20.14 -23.54
N SER A 95 0.00 19.79 -24.58
CA SER A 95 -0.16 20.38 -25.91
C SER A 95 -1.31 19.77 -26.71
N HIS A 96 -1.63 18.49 -26.46
CA HIS A 96 -2.66 17.75 -27.17
C HIS A 96 -3.91 17.66 -26.29
N LYS A 97 -5.04 18.13 -26.82
CA LYS A 97 -6.35 18.01 -26.17
C LYS A 97 -7.06 16.80 -26.76
N LEU A 98 -7.68 16.00 -25.90
CA LEU A 98 -8.54 14.91 -26.35
C LEU A 98 -9.84 15.47 -26.93
N ASP A 99 -10.34 14.82 -27.97
CA ASP A 99 -11.68 14.98 -28.51
C ASP A 99 -12.50 13.70 -28.28
N GLU A 100 -13.72 13.66 -28.80
CA GLU A 100 -14.65 12.54 -28.62
C GLU A 100 -14.19 11.25 -29.32
N ASP A 101 -13.28 11.35 -30.30
CA ASP A 101 -12.77 10.25 -31.11
C ASP A 101 -11.36 9.79 -30.68
N ALA A 102 -10.89 10.27 -29.52
CA ALA A 102 -9.56 9.99 -29.01
C ALA A 102 -9.28 8.48 -28.90
N SER A 103 -8.13 8.07 -29.44
CA SER A 103 -7.67 6.68 -29.36
C SER A 103 -7.25 6.29 -27.94
N ASP A 104 -7.28 4.98 -27.63
CA ASP A 104 -6.75 4.44 -26.38
C ASP A 104 -5.30 4.88 -26.10
N LYS A 105 -4.50 5.08 -27.15
CA LYS A 105 -3.12 5.57 -27.03
C LYS A 105 -3.05 7.02 -26.57
N GLU A 106 -3.97 7.87 -27.03
CA GLU A 106 -4.05 9.27 -26.63
C GLU A 106 -4.58 9.40 -25.20
N ILE A 107 -5.59 8.60 -24.85
CA ILE A 107 -6.12 8.52 -23.47
C ILE A 107 -5.03 8.03 -22.51
N ALA A 108 -4.33 6.94 -22.85
CA ALA A 108 -3.24 6.42 -22.03
C ALA A 108 -2.07 7.41 -21.91
N ARG A 109 -1.78 8.17 -22.98
CA ARG A 109 -0.78 9.24 -22.94
C ARG A 109 -1.21 10.34 -21.98
N LEU A 110 -2.45 10.83 -22.06
CA LEU A 110 -2.95 11.84 -21.14
C LEU A 110 -2.89 11.35 -19.70
N PHE A 111 -3.28 10.10 -19.46
CA PHE A 111 -3.20 9.49 -18.13
C PHE A 111 -1.77 9.50 -17.57
N LYS A 112 -0.76 9.13 -18.38
CA LYS A 112 0.66 9.23 -17.98
C LYS A 112 1.07 10.68 -17.68
N GLN A 113 0.56 11.66 -18.43
CA GLN A 113 0.83 13.08 -18.19
C GLN A 113 0.25 13.57 -16.86
N LEU A 114 -0.95 13.11 -16.51
CA LEU A 114 -1.57 13.41 -15.22
C LEU A 114 -0.80 12.78 -14.06
N LEU A 115 -0.35 11.53 -14.20
CA LEU A 115 0.51 10.88 -13.21
C LEU A 115 1.86 11.62 -13.07
N TYR A 116 2.49 12.00 -14.17
CA TYR A 116 3.73 12.80 -14.12
C TYR A 116 3.56 14.10 -13.34
N ILE A 117 2.39 14.76 -13.45
CA ILE A 117 2.10 15.99 -12.69
C ILE A 117 1.81 15.68 -11.23
N GLY A 118 0.87 14.78 -10.95
CA GLY A 118 0.21 14.70 -9.65
C GLY A 118 0.21 13.32 -8.99
N ALA A 119 1.02 12.37 -9.47
CA ALA A 119 1.16 11.09 -8.79
C ALA A 119 1.55 11.33 -7.33
N TYR A 120 0.84 10.66 -6.43
CA TYR A 120 1.17 10.70 -5.02
C TYR A 120 2.48 9.94 -4.81
N ASP A 121 3.34 10.49 -3.97
CA ASP A 121 4.51 9.78 -3.49
C ASP A 121 4.02 8.77 -2.45
N TYR A 122 3.64 7.58 -2.92
CA TYR A 122 3.20 6.52 -2.05
C TYR A 122 4.38 6.07 -1.22
N GLU A 123 4.43 6.50 0.04
CA GLU A 123 5.26 5.80 1.01
C GLU A 123 4.83 4.32 0.98
N PRO A 124 5.77 3.37 0.87
CA PRO A 124 5.46 1.97 0.99
C PRO A 124 4.66 1.80 2.28
N VAL A 125 3.38 1.46 2.15
CA VAL A 125 2.61 0.99 3.29
C VAL A 125 3.37 -0.22 3.74
N GLU A 126 3.98 -0.14 4.92
CA GLU A 126 4.75 -1.25 5.45
C GLU A 126 3.87 -2.50 5.33
N PRO A 127 4.35 -3.54 4.62
CA PRO A 127 3.51 -4.68 4.33
C PRO A 127 3.01 -5.28 5.64
N ILE A 128 1.81 -5.84 5.64
CA ILE A 128 1.24 -6.54 6.81
C ILE A 128 2.19 -7.62 7.35
N GLU A 129 3.15 -8.04 6.53
CA GLU A 129 4.30 -8.87 6.87
C GLU A 129 5.15 -8.33 8.03
N ARG A 130 5.21 -7.00 8.25
CA ARG A 130 5.76 -6.40 9.47
C ARG A 130 4.95 -6.81 10.71
N PHE A 131 3.66 -7.08 10.62
CA PHE A 131 2.91 -7.64 11.76
C PHE A 131 2.84 -9.16 11.71
N SER A 132 3.23 -9.77 10.59
CA SER A 132 3.21 -11.21 10.42
C SER A 132 4.16 -11.94 11.35
N TYR A 133 5.29 -11.36 11.77
CA TYR A 133 6.16 -12.01 12.78
C TYR A 133 5.53 -12.04 14.17
N VAL A 134 4.60 -11.13 14.46
CA VAL A 134 3.86 -11.07 15.73
C VAL A 134 2.73 -12.13 15.73
N ILE A 135 2.20 -12.45 14.56
CA ILE A 135 0.99 -13.28 14.38
C ILE A 135 1.31 -14.70 13.88
N PHE A 136 2.27 -14.85 12.97
CA PHE A 136 2.54 -16.05 12.20
C PHE A 136 3.94 -16.60 12.49
N LYS A 137 3.95 -17.88 12.83
CA LYS A 137 5.11 -18.65 13.32
C LYS A 137 6.07 -19.07 12.20
N ASN A 138 6.46 -18.18 11.29
CA ASN A 138 7.49 -18.54 10.32
C ASN A 138 8.87 -18.32 10.92
N ASP A 139 9.41 -19.33 11.61
CA ASP A 139 10.85 -19.47 11.91
C ASP A 139 11.34 -18.94 13.27
N GLY A 140 10.47 -18.34 14.09
CA GLY A 140 10.83 -17.89 15.44
C GLY A 140 11.91 -16.80 15.46
N LYS A 141 12.19 -16.20 14.31
CA LYS A 141 13.09 -15.06 14.13
C LYS A 141 12.38 -14.00 13.32
N ASP A 142 12.50 -12.77 13.77
CA ASP A 142 12.07 -11.61 13.02
C ASP A 142 12.91 -11.54 11.74
N GLN A 143 12.23 -11.50 10.59
CA GLN A 143 12.85 -11.63 9.27
C GLN A 143 13.76 -10.46 8.89
N PHE A 144 13.71 -9.33 9.60
CA PHE A 144 14.47 -8.11 9.28
C PHE A 144 15.55 -7.78 10.32
N THR A 145 15.25 -7.97 11.60
CA THR A 145 16.18 -7.76 12.72
C THR A 145 16.99 -9.02 13.05
N HIS A 146 16.57 -10.17 12.52
CA HIS A 146 17.09 -11.51 12.87
C HIS A 146 17.03 -11.82 14.38
N ARG A 147 16.29 -11.03 15.15
CA ARG A 147 16.08 -11.23 16.58
C ARG A 147 15.13 -12.40 16.78
N LYS A 148 15.31 -13.13 17.88
CA LYS A 148 14.38 -14.20 18.26
C LYS A 148 13.02 -13.56 18.57
N ILE A 149 11.97 -14.01 17.89
CA ILE A 149 10.59 -13.63 18.22
C ILE A 149 10.34 -14.17 19.64
N ARG A 150 9.86 -13.30 20.54
CA ARG A 150 9.48 -13.73 21.88
C ARG A 150 8.28 -14.68 21.76
N GLU A 151 8.54 -15.96 22.00
CA GLU A 151 7.48 -16.93 22.26
C GLU A 151 6.62 -16.43 23.42
N ASN A 152 5.29 -16.47 23.25
CA ASN A 152 4.30 -16.01 24.23
C ASN A 152 4.29 -14.49 24.51
N ALA A 153 4.66 -13.65 23.53
CA ALA A 153 4.32 -12.22 23.62
C ALA A 153 2.80 -12.07 23.83
N ASN A 154 2.39 -11.22 24.77
CA ASN A 154 0.98 -10.89 24.92
C ASN A 154 0.55 -9.96 23.78
N VAL A 155 -0.04 -10.54 22.74
CA VAL A 155 -0.56 -9.81 21.59
C VAL A 155 -2.05 -9.53 21.79
N ASN A 156 -2.45 -8.29 21.57
CA ASN A 156 -3.87 -7.89 21.54
C ASN A 156 -4.21 -7.53 20.09
N VAL A 157 -5.18 -8.24 19.51
CA VAL A 157 -5.61 -8.07 18.12
C VAL A 157 -7.10 -7.75 18.11
N GLU A 158 -7.50 -6.79 17.30
CA GLU A 158 -8.89 -6.58 16.96
C GLU A 158 -9.07 -6.76 15.45
N ILE A 159 -9.91 -7.73 15.06
CA ILE A 159 -10.25 -7.98 13.67
C ILE A 159 -11.47 -7.13 13.34
N VAL A 160 -11.33 -6.27 12.33
CA VAL A 160 -12.42 -5.43 11.84
C VAL A 160 -12.96 -6.01 10.52
N LEU A 161 -14.24 -6.39 10.49
CA LEU A 161 -14.88 -7.02 9.34
C LEU A 161 -15.97 -6.12 8.72
N ASP A 162 -15.81 -5.84 7.42
CA ASP A 162 -16.84 -5.20 6.61
C ASP A 162 -18.02 -6.15 6.38
N CYS A 163 -19.21 -5.73 6.77
CA CYS A 163 -20.48 -6.42 6.51
C CYS A 163 -21.39 -5.65 5.54
N SER A 164 -20.83 -4.75 4.74
CA SER A 164 -21.57 -3.99 3.74
C SER A 164 -22.13 -4.87 2.63
N GLY A 165 -23.15 -4.38 1.91
CA GLY A 165 -23.73 -5.07 0.76
C GLY A 165 -22.73 -5.42 -0.34
N SER A 166 -21.63 -4.66 -0.43
CA SER A 166 -20.55 -4.94 -1.38
C SER A 166 -19.91 -6.32 -1.16
N MET A 167 -19.93 -6.83 0.07
CA MET A 167 -19.39 -8.13 0.46
C MET A 167 -20.23 -9.32 -0.03
N ALA A 168 -21.41 -9.07 -0.60
CA ALA A 168 -22.21 -10.08 -1.29
C ALA A 168 -21.66 -10.43 -2.69
N LYS A 169 -20.79 -9.57 -3.27
CA LYS A 169 -20.14 -9.81 -4.57
C LYS A 169 -19.31 -11.10 -4.53
N ARG A 170 -19.10 -11.71 -5.69
CA ARG A 170 -18.41 -12.99 -5.82
C ARG A 170 -17.04 -12.86 -6.47
N ILE A 171 -16.07 -13.63 -5.98
CA ILE A 171 -14.75 -13.85 -6.58
C ILE A 171 -14.63 -15.36 -6.79
N ASN A 172 -14.32 -15.80 -8.01
CA ASN A 172 -14.17 -17.22 -8.37
C ASN A 172 -15.35 -18.11 -7.90
N GLY A 173 -16.56 -17.57 -7.93
CA GLY A 173 -17.75 -18.31 -7.52
C GLY A 173 -17.96 -18.41 -6.01
N GLU A 174 -17.27 -17.66 -5.16
CA GLU A 174 -17.51 -17.55 -3.72
C GLU A 174 -17.78 -16.09 -3.32
N SER A 175 -18.66 -15.83 -2.33
CA SER A 175 -18.89 -14.44 -1.88
C SER A 175 -17.68 -13.88 -1.14
N MET A 176 -17.42 -12.58 -1.28
CA MET A 176 -16.36 -11.89 -0.53
C MET A 176 -16.53 -12.06 0.98
N MET A 177 -17.78 -12.06 1.47
CA MET A 177 -18.10 -12.36 2.87
C MET A 177 -17.63 -13.76 3.31
N ASN A 178 -17.87 -14.80 2.50
CA ASN A 178 -17.43 -16.16 2.85
C ASN A 178 -15.91 -16.28 2.82
N ILE A 179 -15.26 -15.67 1.81
CA ILE A 179 -13.81 -15.61 1.71
C ILE A 179 -13.22 -14.92 2.94
N ALA A 180 -13.81 -13.80 3.38
CA ALA A 180 -13.37 -13.08 4.57
C ALA A 180 -13.52 -13.93 5.84
N LYS A 181 -14.68 -14.58 6.05
CA LYS A 181 -14.90 -15.49 7.20
C LYS A 181 -13.90 -16.64 7.21
N SER A 182 -13.66 -17.28 6.06
CA SER A 182 -12.67 -18.36 5.93
C SER A 182 -11.25 -17.87 6.22
N SER A 183 -10.89 -16.68 5.73
CA SER A 183 -9.58 -16.07 5.97
C SER A 183 -9.37 -15.75 7.44
N ILE A 184 -10.38 -15.19 8.11
CA ILE A 184 -10.35 -14.96 9.56
C ILE A 184 -10.16 -16.28 10.31
N GLY A 185 -10.89 -17.35 9.94
CA GLY A 185 -10.71 -18.67 10.55
C GLY A 185 -9.27 -19.19 10.45
N LYS A 186 -8.64 -19.03 9.28
CA LYS A 186 -7.21 -19.38 9.09
C LYS A 186 -6.30 -18.56 10.01
N VAL A 187 -6.48 -17.24 10.05
CA VAL A 187 -5.72 -16.34 10.93
C VAL A 187 -5.85 -16.80 12.39
N LEU A 188 -7.07 -17.04 12.87
CA LEU A 188 -7.33 -17.48 14.24
C LEU A 188 -6.67 -18.82 14.56
N SER A 189 -6.58 -19.74 13.59
CA SER A 189 -5.95 -21.05 13.78
C SER A 189 -4.42 -20.97 13.94
N GLU A 190 -3.80 -19.90 13.43
CA GLU A 190 -2.35 -19.70 13.47
C GLU A 190 -1.91 -18.81 14.64
N MET A 191 -2.84 -18.08 15.26
CA MET A 191 -2.60 -17.19 16.39
C MET A 191 -2.01 -17.92 17.62
N PRO A 192 -1.15 -17.24 18.41
CA PRO A 192 -0.71 -17.76 19.70
C PRO A 192 -1.87 -18.00 20.67
N ALA A 193 -1.83 -19.10 21.44
CA ALA A 193 -2.89 -19.46 22.38
C ALA A 193 -3.08 -18.46 23.54
N ASN A 194 -2.09 -17.59 23.78
CA ASN A 194 -2.14 -16.52 24.77
C ASN A 194 -2.53 -15.16 24.18
N ALA A 195 -2.83 -15.08 22.88
CA ALA A 195 -3.30 -13.84 22.26
C ALA A 195 -4.68 -13.46 22.81
N ASN A 196 -4.93 -12.15 22.93
CA ASN A 196 -6.26 -11.61 23.12
C ASN A 196 -6.81 -11.15 21.77
N VAL A 197 -7.97 -11.64 21.38
CA VAL A 197 -8.59 -11.33 20.09
C VAL A 197 -10.00 -10.81 20.31
N GLY A 198 -10.32 -9.68 19.67
CA GLY A 198 -11.68 -9.16 19.54
C GLY A 198 -12.11 -9.10 18.09
N VAL A 199 -13.41 -9.02 17.86
CA VAL A 199 -14.01 -8.86 16.53
C VAL A 199 -14.98 -7.70 16.54
N ARG A 200 -14.71 -6.74 15.67
CA ARG A 200 -15.56 -5.61 15.37
C ARG A 200 -16.13 -5.74 13.97
N VAL A 201 -17.40 -5.41 13.83
CA VAL A 201 -18.09 -5.39 12.54
C VAL A 201 -18.64 -4.02 12.27
N PHE A 202 -18.75 -3.68 10.98
CA PHE A 202 -19.50 -2.52 10.56
C PHE A 202 -20.38 -2.83 9.34
N GLY A 203 -21.45 -2.07 9.15
CA GLY A 203 -22.35 -2.26 8.01
C GLY A 203 -23.22 -3.53 8.10
N HIS A 204 -23.32 -4.16 9.28
CA HIS A 204 -24.12 -5.38 9.51
C HIS A 204 -25.61 -5.12 9.80
N LYS A 205 -26.03 -3.85 9.88
CA LYS A 205 -27.43 -3.43 10.09
C LYS A 205 -27.88 -2.47 8.99
N GLY A 206 -29.19 -2.23 8.93
CA GLY A 206 -29.81 -1.46 7.84
C GLY A 206 -29.78 -2.20 6.51
N ASP A 207 -29.78 -1.42 5.43
CA ASP A 207 -29.65 -1.90 4.05
C ASP A 207 -28.84 -0.89 3.19
N ASN A 208 -28.66 -1.19 1.90
CA ASN A 208 -27.93 -0.33 0.96
C ASN A 208 -28.75 0.84 0.39
N SER A 209 -29.92 1.15 0.95
CA SER A 209 -30.70 2.33 0.55
C SER A 209 -30.16 3.60 1.20
N ASN A 210 -30.42 4.74 0.57
CA ASN A 210 -30.01 6.04 1.13
C ASN A 210 -30.75 6.38 2.43
N THR A 211 -31.98 5.88 2.62
CA THR A 211 -32.78 6.14 3.83
C THR A 211 -32.25 5.40 5.05
N LYS A 212 -31.52 4.29 4.86
CA LYS A 212 -30.89 3.50 5.93
C LYS A 212 -29.38 3.72 6.07
N LYS A 213 -28.82 4.67 5.32
CA LYS A 213 -27.39 4.97 5.35
C LYS A 213 -26.90 5.38 6.73
N GLU A 214 -27.64 6.21 7.46
CA GLU A 214 -27.26 6.63 8.81
C GLU A 214 -27.25 5.47 9.81
N GLU A 215 -28.32 4.65 9.80
CA GLU A 215 -28.40 3.43 10.61
C GLU A 215 -27.20 2.51 10.34
N SER A 216 -26.88 2.31 9.07
CA SER A 216 -25.76 1.45 8.69
C SER A 216 -24.39 2.06 8.99
N CYS A 217 -24.20 3.37 8.86
CA CYS A 217 -22.94 4.03 9.19
C CYS A 217 -22.67 4.01 10.71
N ASN A 218 -23.74 4.04 11.51
CA ASN A 218 -23.69 3.92 12.96
C ASN A 218 -23.59 2.48 13.44
N ALA A 219 -23.91 1.49 12.60
CA ALA A 219 -23.76 0.08 12.89
C ALA A 219 -22.27 -0.29 12.88
N ASN A 220 -21.63 -0.13 14.04
CA ASN A 220 -20.23 -0.40 14.28
C ASN A 220 -20.06 -0.97 15.69
N GLU A 221 -19.88 -2.28 15.79
CA GLU A 221 -20.05 -3.02 17.04
C GLU A 221 -18.90 -3.99 17.27
N LEU A 222 -18.38 -3.98 18.51
CA LEU A 222 -17.48 -5.02 19.00
C LEU A 222 -18.34 -6.22 19.41
N ILE A 223 -18.57 -7.13 18.46
CA ILE A 223 -19.42 -8.31 18.66
C ILE A 223 -18.73 -9.39 19.48
N HIS A 224 -17.39 -9.44 19.40
CA HIS A 224 -16.58 -10.29 20.25
C HIS A 224 -15.60 -9.41 21.03
N PRO A 225 -15.71 -9.31 22.37
CA PRO A 225 -14.79 -8.52 23.18
C PRO A 225 -13.34 -8.98 23.02
N ILE A 226 -12.39 -8.05 23.12
CA ILE A 226 -10.96 -8.40 23.14
C ILE A 226 -10.66 -9.15 24.44
N LYS A 227 -10.54 -10.47 24.34
CA LYS A 227 -10.26 -11.40 25.44
C LYS A 227 -9.39 -12.55 24.92
N LYS A 228 -8.94 -13.43 25.82
CA LYS A 228 -8.16 -14.61 25.44
C LYS A 228 -8.82 -15.36 24.28
N LEU A 229 -8.01 -15.74 23.29
CA LEU A 229 -8.42 -16.37 22.04
C LEU A 229 -9.48 -17.47 22.25
N ASP A 230 -10.63 -17.27 21.63
CA ASP A 230 -11.80 -18.14 21.66
C ASP A 230 -12.25 -18.40 20.20
N VAL A 231 -11.53 -19.29 19.52
CA VAL A 231 -11.71 -19.56 18.08
C VAL A 231 -13.16 -19.93 17.77
N GLN A 232 -13.72 -20.87 18.54
CA GLN A 232 -15.10 -21.35 18.33
C GLN A 232 -16.14 -20.25 18.58
N GLY A 233 -15.95 -19.44 19.63
CA GLY A 233 -16.83 -18.30 19.90
C GLY A 233 -16.80 -17.30 18.74
N ILE A 234 -15.61 -16.95 18.27
CA ILE A 234 -15.46 -16.02 17.14
C ILE A 234 -16.09 -16.59 15.86
N GLU A 235 -15.83 -17.84 15.51
CA GLU A 235 -16.43 -18.47 14.32
C GLU A 235 -17.97 -18.50 14.40
N SER A 236 -18.53 -18.76 15.58
CA SER A 236 -19.97 -18.69 15.84
C SER A 236 -20.53 -17.29 15.63
N ASP A 237 -19.87 -16.26 16.17
CA ASP A 237 -20.27 -14.87 15.99
C ASP A 237 -20.27 -14.48 14.50
N LEU A 238 -19.21 -14.87 13.78
CA LEU A 238 -19.06 -14.62 12.34
C LEU A 238 -20.12 -15.34 11.50
N ALA A 239 -20.53 -16.56 11.88
CA ALA A 239 -21.49 -17.36 11.11
C ALA A 239 -22.81 -16.61 10.88
N SER A 240 -23.26 -15.85 11.88
CA SER A 240 -24.52 -15.11 11.86
C SER A 240 -24.53 -13.87 10.94
N LEU A 241 -23.36 -13.35 10.57
CA LEU A 241 -23.22 -12.07 9.86
C LEU A 241 -23.64 -12.15 8.39
N LYS A 242 -24.31 -11.10 7.92
CA LYS A 242 -24.79 -10.95 6.54
C LYS A 242 -24.27 -9.64 5.92
N PRO A 243 -24.03 -9.62 4.60
CA PRO A 243 -23.59 -8.42 3.88
C PRO A 243 -24.77 -7.51 3.53
N THR A 244 -25.16 -6.57 4.40
CA THR A 244 -26.44 -5.84 4.26
C THR A 244 -26.32 -4.32 4.10
N GLY A 245 -25.42 -3.66 4.82
CA GLY A 245 -25.40 -2.20 4.95
C GLY A 245 -24.35 -1.45 4.12
N TRP A 246 -24.14 -0.19 4.45
CA TRP A 246 -23.10 0.71 3.96
C TRP A 246 -21.75 0.57 4.68
N THR A 247 -20.68 0.83 3.95
CA THR A 247 -19.29 0.84 4.46
C THR A 247 -19.04 2.04 5.36
N SER A 248 -18.49 1.81 6.56
CA SER A 248 -18.11 2.83 7.55
C SER A 248 -16.72 2.54 8.13
N ILE A 249 -15.72 2.40 7.24
CA ILE A 249 -14.38 1.95 7.63
C ILE A 249 -13.66 2.92 8.58
N SER A 250 -13.74 4.23 8.33
CA SER A 250 -13.05 5.23 9.15
C SER A 250 -13.49 5.15 10.62
N LYS A 251 -14.80 5.02 10.86
CA LYS A 251 -15.35 4.89 12.20
C LYS A 251 -14.91 3.59 12.87
N SER A 252 -14.81 2.50 12.13
CA SER A 252 -14.36 1.22 12.66
C SER A 252 -12.91 1.25 13.15
N ILE A 253 -12.04 1.97 12.45
CA ILE A 253 -10.64 2.17 12.84
C ILE A 253 -10.54 3.05 14.10
N GLU A 254 -11.31 4.14 14.18
CA GLU A 254 -11.36 4.99 15.36
C GLU A 254 -11.79 4.21 16.62
N GLU A 255 -12.89 3.45 16.52
CA GLU A 255 -13.42 2.71 17.65
C GLU A 255 -12.51 1.53 18.03
N GLY A 256 -11.91 0.83 17.05
CA GLY A 256 -10.94 -0.22 17.35
C GLY A 256 -9.68 0.31 18.03
N THR A 257 -9.23 1.51 17.66
CA THR A 257 -8.13 2.19 18.36
C THR A 257 -8.48 2.45 19.83
N LYS A 258 -9.72 2.88 20.11
CA LYS A 258 -10.19 3.10 21.49
C LYS A 258 -10.30 1.78 22.27
N ASP A 259 -10.74 0.71 21.64
CA ASP A 259 -10.82 -0.59 22.30
C ASP A 259 -9.44 -1.14 22.66
N LEU A 260 -8.50 -1.11 21.71
CA LEU A 260 -7.12 -1.52 21.94
C LEU A 260 -6.38 -0.63 22.95
N SER A 261 -6.73 0.65 23.07
CA SER A 261 -6.11 1.57 24.04
C SER A 261 -6.22 1.13 25.51
N LYS A 262 -7.18 0.26 25.82
CA LYS A 262 -7.40 -0.32 27.15
C LYS A 262 -6.36 -1.41 27.49
N PHE A 263 -5.63 -1.89 26.48
CA PHE A 263 -4.66 -2.97 26.61
C PHE A 263 -3.24 -2.40 26.52
N LYS A 264 -2.36 -2.84 27.42
CA LYS A 264 -0.94 -2.51 27.33
C LYS A 264 -0.28 -3.48 26.35
N GLY A 265 0.26 -2.97 25.26
CA GLY A 265 1.25 -3.70 24.47
C GLY A 265 2.58 -3.78 25.22
N GLU A 266 3.36 -4.83 24.98
CA GLU A 266 4.80 -4.76 25.27
C GLU A 266 5.39 -3.68 24.36
N LYS A 267 5.82 -2.55 24.94
CA LYS A 267 6.63 -1.59 24.19
C LYS A 267 7.90 -2.33 23.77
N GLU A 268 8.22 -2.33 22.47
CA GLU A 268 9.56 -2.71 22.07
C GLU A 268 10.56 -1.79 22.81
N PRO A 269 11.56 -2.37 23.51
CA PRO A 269 12.58 -1.61 24.21
C PRO A 269 13.50 -0.84 23.25
#